data_AF-A0A0M8XFB0-F1
#
_entry.id   AF-A0A0M8XFB0-F1
#
_cell.length_a   1.000
_cell.length_b   1.000
_cell.length_c   1.000
_cell.angle_alpha   90.00
_cell.angle_beta   90.00
_cell.angle_gamma   90.00
#
_symmetry.space_group_name_H-M   'P 1'
#
loop_
_entity.id
_entity.type
_entity.pdbx_description
1 polymer ?
#
loop_
_entity_poly.entity_id
_entity_poly.type
_entity_poly.pdbx_seq_one_letter_code
_entity_poly.pdbx_strand_id
1 'polypeptide(L)'
;MTGTIQNDVLKEYIARGTYIFPPKPSLRLTADIFQYCKAEIPRWNTISISVYHMAEAGASPAQEIAFTLADGIEYVRTAVAAGMDVDDFAPRLSFFFVARTTILEEVAKFRAARRIWARVM
;
A
#
# COMPACT_ATOMS: atom_id res chain seq x y z
N MET A 1 18.43 7.52 8.06
CA MET A 1 18.12 7.49 6.61
C MET A 1 16.67 7.89 6.39
N THR A 2 16.34 8.50 5.27
CA THR A 2 14.95 8.83 4.83
C THR A 2 14.75 8.32 3.42
N GLY A 3 13.57 7.78 3.12
CA GLY A 3 13.25 7.23 1.81
C GLY A 3 12.06 6.28 1.89
N THR A 4 11.81 5.59 0.77
CA THR A 4 10.67 4.70 0.60
C THR A 4 11.09 3.48 -0.21
N ILE A 5 10.66 2.29 0.21
CA ILE A 5 10.69 1.09 -0.62
C ILE A 5 9.27 0.81 -1.13
N GLN A 6 9.13 0.25 -2.33
CA GLN A 6 7.79 -0.04 -2.86
C GLN A 6 7.08 -1.12 -2.02
N ASN A 7 7.70 -2.29 -1.82
CA ASN A 7 7.29 -3.36 -0.88
C ASN A 7 5.81 -3.81 -0.92
N ASP A 8 5.07 -3.39 -1.94
CA ASP A 8 3.70 -3.83 -2.19
C ASP A 8 3.73 -5.04 -3.11
N VAL A 9 3.65 -6.22 -2.50
CA VAL A 9 3.66 -7.51 -3.19
C VAL A 9 2.27 -7.94 -3.68
N LEU A 10 1.17 -7.41 -3.15
CA LEU A 10 -0.18 -7.81 -3.56
C LEU A 10 -0.46 -7.38 -4.99
N LYS A 11 -0.12 -6.14 -5.34
CA LYS A 11 -0.18 -5.67 -6.73
C LYS A 11 0.73 -6.43 -7.70
N GLU A 12 1.77 -7.12 -7.21
CA GLU A 12 2.61 -7.99 -8.05
C GLU A 12 1.82 -9.18 -8.57
N TYR A 13 0.97 -9.79 -7.74
CA TYR A 13 0.12 -10.89 -8.18
C TYR A 13 -1.05 -10.40 -9.04
N ILE A 14 -1.56 -9.19 -8.77
CA ILE A 14 -2.74 -8.67 -9.45
C ILE A 14 -2.42 -8.11 -10.84
N ALA A 15 -1.32 -7.36 -11.00
CA ALA A 15 -1.08 -6.59 -12.23
C ALA A 15 0.37 -6.56 -12.72
N ARG A 16 1.38 -6.61 -11.84
CA ARG A 16 2.77 -6.29 -12.22
C ARG A 16 3.64 -7.51 -12.55
N GLY A 17 3.36 -8.67 -11.95
CA GLY A 17 3.96 -9.95 -12.33
C GLY A 17 5.40 -10.20 -11.88
N THR A 18 5.98 -9.43 -10.94
CA THR A 18 7.40 -9.58 -10.52
C THR A 18 7.59 -10.27 -9.16
N TYR A 19 6.61 -11.07 -8.73
CA TYR A 19 6.71 -11.85 -7.48
C TYR A 19 7.68 -13.02 -7.60
N ILE A 20 8.26 -13.44 -6.47
CA ILE A 20 9.16 -14.61 -6.38
C ILE A 20 8.50 -15.72 -5.56
N PHE A 21 8.05 -15.39 -4.34
CA PHE A 21 7.43 -16.36 -3.43
C PHE A 21 5.91 -16.41 -3.60
N PRO A 22 5.22 -17.43 -3.04
CA PRO A 22 3.76 -17.43 -2.92
C PRO A 22 3.25 -16.29 -2.01
N PRO A 23 1.95 -15.94 -2.05
CA PRO A 23 1.41 -14.76 -1.35
C PRO A 23 1.68 -14.74 0.16
N LYS A 24 1.46 -15.85 0.86
CA LYS A 24 1.61 -15.93 2.33
C LYS A 24 3.04 -15.62 2.81
N PRO A 25 4.11 -16.27 2.31
CA PRO A 25 5.47 -15.91 2.71
C PRO A 25 5.88 -14.50 2.27
N SER A 26 5.35 -14.00 1.14
CA SER A 26 5.61 -12.62 0.72
C SER A 26 5.02 -11.58 1.69
N LEU A 27 3.77 -11.77 2.12
CA LEU A 27 3.14 -10.90 3.14
C LEU A 27 3.90 -10.92 4.47
N ARG A 28 4.39 -12.10 4.88
CA ARG A 28 5.26 -12.22 6.06
C ARG A 28 6.52 -11.36 5.93
N LEU A 29 7.19 -11.38 4.79
CA LEU A 29 8.38 -10.55 4.54
C LEU A 29 8.06 -9.05 4.62
N THR A 30 6.89 -8.63 4.12
CA THR A 30 6.44 -7.24 4.27
C THR A 30 6.31 -6.83 5.73
N ALA A 31 5.70 -7.68 6.58
CA ALA A 31 5.58 -7.42 8.02
C ALA A 31 6.94 -7.41 8.75
N ASP A 32 7.86 -8.33 8.40
CA ASP A 32 9.23 -8.34 8.94
C ASP A 32 9.95 -7.01 8.64
N ILE A 33 9.80 -6.48 7.41
CA ILE A 33 10.36 -5.19 7.01
C ILE A 33 9.77 -4.05 7.85
N PHE A 34 8.48 -4.10 8.18
CA PHE A 34 7.85 -3.06 9.01
C PHE A 34 8.47 -3.04 10.41
N GLN A 35 8.62 -4.21 11.03
CA GLN A 35 9.25 -4.36 12.34
C GLN A 35 10.70 -3.86 12.33
N TYR A 36 11.49 -4.27 11.34
CA TYR A 36 12.87 -3.84 11.20
C TYR A 36 12.99 -2.33 11.04
N CYS A 37 12.21 -1.74 10.13
CA CYS A 37 12.25 -0.29 9.91
C CYS A 37 11.78 0.49 11.14
N LYS A 38 10.80 0.00 11.91
CA LYS A 38 10.40 0.61 13.18
C LYS A 38 11.58 0.68 14.15
N ALA A 39 12.32 -0.41 14.32
CA ALA A 39 13.43 -0.51 15.27
C ALA A 39 14.67 0.29 14.82
N GLU A 40 15.06 0.15 13.56
CA GLU A 40 16.38 0.57 13.09
C GLU A 40 16.36 1.82 12.20
N ILE A 41 15.25 2.06 11.48
CA ILE A 41 15.15 3.13 10.48
C ILE A 41 13.80 3.87 10.57
N PRO A 42 13.45 4.46 11.73
CA PRO A 42 12.09 4.90 12.06
C PRO A 42 11.56 6.06 11.22
N ARG A 43 12.37 6.62 10.30
CA ARG A 43 11.99 7.66 9.32
C ARG A 43 11.79 7.14 7.90
N TRP A 44 11.87 5.83 7.70
CA TRP A 44 11.66 5.18 6.41
C TRP A 44 10.17 4.89 6.19
N ASN A 45 9.67 5.16 4.99
CA ASN A 45 8.34 4.70 4.59
C ASN A 45 8.45 3.23 4.15
N THR A 46 7.82 2.34 4.92
CA THR A 46 8.07 0.89 4.85
C THR A 46 7.42 0.22 3.65
N ILE A 47 6.47 0.91 3.02
CA ILE A 47 5.74 0.47 1.84
C ILE A 47 5.20 1.68 1.08
N SER A 48 5.05 1.51 -0.23
CA SER A 48 4.26 2.38 -1.09
C SER A 48 3.13 1.54 -1.70
N ILE A 49 1.96 1.57 -1.06
CA ILE A 49 0.78 0.82 -1.49
C ILE A 49 0.30 1.41 -2.81
N SER A 50 0.44 0.64 -3.88
CA SER A 50 0.58 1.12 -5.25
C SER A 50 -0.46 0.52 -6.17
N VAL A 51 -1.16 1.40 -6.90
CA VAL A 51 -2.12 0.98 -7.93
C VAL A 51 -1.82 1.51 -9.32
N TYR A 52 -0.76 2.30 -9.49
CA TYR A 52 -0.27 2.69 -10.81
C TYR A 52 -0.28 1.52 -11.81
N HIS A 53 0.17 0.33 -11.40
CA HIS A 53 0.21 -0.87 -12.25
C HIS A 53 -1.17 -1.45 -12.56
N MET A 54 -2.12 -1.40 -11.62
CA MET A 54 -3.49 -1.86 -11.89
C MET A 54 -4.21 -0.88 -12.83
N ALA A 55 -3.94 0.42 -12.68
CA ALA A 55 -4.40 1.45 -13.60
C ALA A 55 -3.83 1.21 -15.02
N GLU A 56 -2.54 0.95 -15.15
CA GLU A 56 -1.93 0.61 -16.45
C GLU A 56 -2.47 -0.72 -17.02
N ALA A 57 -2.91 -1.64 -16.16
CA ALA A 57 -3.60 -2.87 -16.56
C ALA A 57 -5.10 -2.66 -16.91
N GLY A 58 -5.61 -1.42 -16.89
CA GLY A 58 -6.96 -1.07 -17.33
C GLY A 58 -7.98 -0.81 -16.22
N ALA A 59 -7.57 -0.71 -14.95
CA ALA A 59 -8.49 -0.35 -13.87
C ALA A 59 -9.03 1.08 -14.02
N SER A 60 -10.34 1.23 -13.82
CA SER A 60 -11.01 2.53 -13.66
C SER A 60 -10.56 3.24 -12.38
N PRO A 61 -10.72 4.58 -12.28
CA PRO A 61 -10.39 5.33 -11.06
C PRO A 61 -11.05 4.81 -9.78
N ALA A 62 -12.30 4.33 -9.87
CA ALA A 62 -13.01 3.74 -8.74
C ALA A 62 -12.41 2.39 -8.32
N GLN A 63 -12.11 1.51 -9.28
CA GLN A 63 -11.42 0.25 -9.03
C GLN A 63 -10.03 0.47 -8.43
N GLU A 64 -9.32 1.51 -8.91
CA GLU A 64 -8.02 1.90 -8.39
C GLU A 64 -8.08 2.17 -6.89
N ILE A 65 -8.97 3.05 -6.42
CA ILE A 65 -9.11 3.29 -4.98
C ILE A 65 -9.51 2.00 -4.25
N ALA A 66 -10.49 1.26 -4.78
CA ALA A 66 -11.02 0.09 -4.11
C ALA A 66 -9.94 -0.97 -3.87
N PHE A 67 -9.15 -1.29 -4.89
CA PHE A 67 -8.08 -2.28 -4.79
C PHE A 67 -6.92 -1.77 -3.94
N THR A 68 -6.49 -0.50 -4.10
CA THR A 68 -5.41 0.09 -3.29
C THR A 68 -5.73 0.02 -1.80
N LEU A 69 -6.94 0.44 -1.42
CA LEU A 69 -7.33 0.49 -0.02
C LEU A 69 -7.59 -0.91 0.55
N ALA A 70 -8.08 -1.85 -0.27
CA ALA A 70 -8.20 -3.24 0.13
C ALA A 70 -6.82 -3.87 0.42
N ASP A 71 -5.83 -3.66 -0.45
CA ASP A 71 -4.46 -4.12 -0.23
C ASP A 71 -3.86 -3.45 1.02
N GLY A 72 -4.08 -2.14 1.21
CA GLY A 72 -3.67 -1.41 2.40
C GLY A 72 -4.24 -1.98 3.70
N ILE A 73 -5.54 -2.33 3.70
CA ILE A 73 -6.19 -3.01 4.83
C ILE A 73 -5.53 -4.36 5.11
N GLU A 74 -5.21 -5.13 4.07
CA GLU A 74 -4.57 -6.44 4.24
C GLU A 74 -3.15 -6.31 4.81
N TYR A 75 -2.39 -5.29 4.41
CA TYR A 75 -1.09 -5.00 5.01
C TYR A 75 -1.20 -4.63 6.49
N VAL A 76 -2.18 -3.80 6.85
CA VAL A 76 -2.45 -3.44 8.25
C VAL A 76 -2.82 -4.69 9.05
N ARG A 77 -3.72 -5.53 8.53
CA ARG A 77 -4.10 -6.81 9.17
C ARG A 77 -2.91 -7.74 9.33
N THR A 78 -2.05 -7.83 8.32
CA THR A 78 -0.85 -8.68 8.35
C THR A 78 0.11 -8.22 9.45
N ALA A 79 0.35 -6.91 9.58
CA ALA A 79 1.22 -6.34 10.61
C ALA A 79 0.63 -6.52 12.02
N VAL A 80 -0.67 -6.29 12.20
CA VAL A 80 -1.36 -6.53 13.49
C VAL A 80 -1.33 -8.01 13.87
N ALA A 81 -1.56 -8.92 12.91
CA ALA A 81 -1.46 -10.36 13.14
C ALA A 81 -0.02 -10.81 13.48
N ALA A 82 0.99 -10.03 13.09
CA ALA A 82 2.38 -10.21 13.49
C ALA A 82 2.72 -9.60 14.87
N GLY A 83 1.73 -9.03 15.57
CA GLY A 83 1.87 -8.51 16.93
C GLY A 83 2.27 -7.04 17.03
N MET A 84 2.20 -6.27 15.93
CA MET A 84 2.48 -4.83 15.94
C MET A 84 1.25 -4.02 16.36
N ASP A 85 1.44 -2.95 17.13
CA ASP A 85 0.40 -1.93 17.31
C ASP A 85 0.23 -1.13 16.01
N VAL A 86 -0.98 -0.71 15.68
CA VAL A 86 -1.26 0.06 14.45
C VAL A 86 -0.44 1.35 14.43
N ASP A 87 -0.33 2.06 15.55
CA ASP A 87 0.36 3.35 15.63
C ASP A 87 1.89 3.22 15.47
N ASP A 88 2.43 2.01 15.62
CA ASP A 88 3.84 1.73 15.45
C ASP A 88 4.30 1.79 13.99
N PHE A 89 3.41 1.49 13.04
CA PHE A 89 3.77 1.37 11.62
C PHE A 89 2.87 2.19 10.69
N ALA A 90 1.60 2.43 11.04
CA ALA A 90 0.66 3.17 10.20
C ALA A 90 1.16 4.55 9.77
N PRO A 91 1.84 5.36 10.62
CA PRO A 91 2.39 6.65 10.22
C PRO A 91 3.48 6.60 9.14
N ARG A 92 4.00 5.42 8.83
CA ARG A 92 5.02 5.17 7.78
C ARG A 92 4.48 4.48 6.54
N LEU A 93 3.19 4.15 6.51
CA LEU A 93 2.53 3.70 5.29
C LEU A 93 2.43 4.88 4.31
N SER A 94 2.75 4.62 3.06
CA SER A 94 2.59 5.59 1.97
C SER A 94 1.83 4.97 0.81
N PHE A 95 1.31 5.82 -0.08
CA PHE A 95 0.46 5.40 -1.20
C PHE A 95 0.98 5.97 -2.51
N PHE A 96 0.74 5.24 -3.61
CA PHE A 96 1.08 5.65 -4.96
C PHE A 96 -0.06 5.39 -5.95
N PHE A 97 -0.65 6.49 -6.41
CA PHE A 97 -1.78 6.51 -7.34
C PHE A 97 -1.34 7.09 -8.70
N VAL A 98 -2.03 6.72 -9.77
CA VAL A 98 -1.85 7.38 -11.08
C VAL A 98 -2.58 8.73 -11.09
N ALA A 99 -2.17 9.65 -11.97
CA ALA A 99 -2.93 10.84 -12.31
C ALA A 99 -3.20 10.84 -13.82
N ARG A 100 -4.46 10.69 -14.22
CA ARG A 100 -4.88 10.65 -15.63
C ARG A 100 -5.35 12.02 -16.14
N THR A 101 -5.73 12.07 -17.43
CA THR A 101 -6.22 13.29 -18.10
C THR A 101 -7.66 13.67 -17.69
N THR A 102 -8.40 12.79 -17.00
CA THR A 102 -9.72 13.09 -16.43
C THR A 102 -9.60 13.94 -15.15
N ILE A 103 -9.09 15.18 -15.29
CA ILE A 103 -8.64 16.05 -14.18
C ILE A 103 -9.62 16.09 -13.00
N LEU A 104 -10.91 16.35 -13.24
CA LEU A 104 -11.90 16.49 -12.15
C LEU A 104 -12.15 15.16 -11.41
N GLU A 105 -12.17 14.05 -12.15
CA GLU A 105 -12.33 12.71 -11.58
C GLU A 105 -11.10 12.34 -10.75
N GLU A 106 -9.90 12.61 -11.24
CA GLU A 106 -8.63 12.35 -10.54
C GLU A 106 -8.51 13.19 -9.26
N VAL A 107 -8.90 14.47 -9.29
CA VAL A 107 -9.00 15.31 -8.08
C VAL A 107 -10.00 14.72 -7.08
N ALA A 108 -11.18 14.29 -7.55
CA ALA A 108 -12.17 13.64 -6.69
C ALA A 108 -11.64 12.32 -6.10
N LYS A 109 -10.92 11.54 -6.91
CA LYS A 109 -10.30 10.26 -6.55
C LYS A 109 -9.36 10.43 -5.36
N PHE A 110 -8.38 11.34 -5.45
CA PHE A 110 -7.44 11.57 -4.36
C PHE A 110 -8.11 12.06 -3.07
N ARG A 111 -9.14 12.91 -3.19
CA ARG A 111 -9.91 13.39 -2.02
C ARG A 111 -10.74 12.26 -1.40
N ALA A 112 -11.35 11.42 -2.21
CA ALA A 112 -12.12 10.27 -1.76
C ALA A 112 -11.22 9.24 -1.06
N ALA A 113 -10.08 8.89 -1.67
CA ALA A 113 -9.11 7.94 -1.12
C ALA A 113 -8.66 8.34 0.30
N ARG A 114 -8.24 9.60 0.50
CA ARG A 114 -7.86 10.10 1.82
C ARG A 114 -8.99 10.01 2.84
N ARG A 115 -10.21 10.37 2.45
CA ARG A 115 -11.38 10.33 3.33
C ARG A 115 -11.79 8.91 3.71
N ILE A 116 -11.68 7.96 2.78
CA ILE A 116 -12.01 6.56 3.05
C ILE A 116 -10.93 5.96 3.96
N TRP A 117 -9.65 6.16 3.64
CA TRP A 117 -8.55 5.64 4.46
C TRP A 117 -8.63 6.14 5.90
N ALA A 118 -8.88 7.43 6.12
CA ALA A 118 -9.04 8.01 7.46
C ALA A 118 -10.29 7.54 8.23
N ARG A 119 -11.23 6.82 7.58
CA ARG A 119 -12.38 6.19 8.25
C ARG A 119 -12.17 4.71 8.51
N VAL A 120 -11.25 4.10 7.77
CA VAL A 120 -10.89 2.68 7.86
C VAL A 120 -9.87 2.46 8.97
N MET A 121 -8.89 3.37 9.06
CA MET A 121 -7.91 3.46 10.14
C MET A 121 -8.51 4.19 11.33
#